data_AF-D4NRM4-F1
#
_entry.id   AF-D4NRM4-F1
#
_cell.length_a   1.000
_cell.length_b   1.000
_cell.length_c   1.000
_cell.angle_alpha   90.00
_cell.angle_beta   90.00
_cell.angle_gamma   90.00
#
_symmetry.space_group_name_H-M   'P 1'
#
loop_
_entity.id
_entity.type
_entity.pdbx_description
1 polymer ?
#
loop_
_entity_poly.entity_id
_entity_poly.type
_entity_poly.pdbx_seq_one_letter_code
_entity_poly.pdbx_strand_id
1 'polypeptide(L)'
;QDELHRPAFPYKSKFKFDGCPNGCVAAMARSDFAVVGTWKDDIKIDQEAVKAYVAGEFAPNAGAHAGRDWGKFDIEAEVINLCPSKCMKWDGSRLFINNAECVRCMHCINTMPRALHIGDERGASILCGAKAPVVDGAQMGSLLVPFVPVEAPYTEVKEIIEKIWDWWMEEGKNR
;
A
#
# COMPACT_ATOMS: atom_id res chain seq x y z
N GLN A 1 -5.87 20.45 16.75
CA GLN A 1 -5.83 19.83 18.11
C GLN A 1 -7.16 20.01 18.78
N ASP A 2 -7.85 21.12 18.51
CA ASP A 2 -9.19 21.39 18.97
C ASP A 2 -10.18 20.29 18.54
N GLU A 3 -10.10 19.81 17.30
CA GLU A 3 -11.03 18.82 16.70
C GLU A 3 -10.96 17.44 17.37
N LEU A 4 -9.83 17.13 18.01
CA LEU A 4 -9.65 15.88 18.75
C LEU A 4 -10.22 15.99 20.17
N HIS A 5 -10.05 17.15 20.82
CA HIS A 5 -10.40 17.37 22.22
C HIS A 5 -11.82 17.89 22.42
N ARG A 6 -12.36 18.60 21.42
CA ARG A 6 -13.68 19.23 21.46
C ARG A 6 -14.53 18.63 20.34
N PRO A 7 -15.52 17.77 20.66
CA PRO A 7 -16.37 17.16 19.65
C PRO A 7 -17.13 18.21 18.83
N ALA A 8 -16.77 18.36 17.56
CA ALA A 8 -17.40 19.29 16.61
C ALA A 8 -18.04 18.58 15.40
N PHE A 9 -17.87 17.26 15.30
CA PHE A 9 -18.32 16.46 14.16
C PHE A 9 -19.68 15.79 14.40
N PRO A 10 -20.45 15.48 13.34
CA PRO A 10 -21.70 14.72 13.45
C PRO A 10 -21.50 13.34 14.09
N TYR A 11 -20.32 12.75 13.92
CA TYR A 11 -19.94 11.51 14.58
C TYR A 11 -18.41 11.36 14.72
N LYS A 12 -17.92 10.16 15.05
CA LYS A 12 -16.49 9.86 15.17
C LYS A 12 -15.81 9.93 13.80
N SER A 13 -14.59 10.44 13.78
CA SER A 13 -13.70 10.48 12.63
C SER A 13 -12.30 10.02 13.06
N LYS A 14 -11.64 9.17 12.28
CA LYS A 14 -10.37 8.53 12.61
C LYS A 14 -9.41 8.62 11.45
N PHE A 15 -8.15 8.91 11.75
CA PHE A 15 -7.04 8.88 10.79
C PHE A 15 -6.10 7.72 11.08
N LYS A 16 -5.60 7.08 10.02
CA LYS A 16 -4.50 6.12 10.07
C LYS A 16 -3.61 6.26 8.84
N PHE A 17 -2.34 5.95 9.03
CA PHE A 17 -1.28 6.16 8.05
C PHE A 17 -0.49 4.86 7.91
N ASP A 18 -0.58 4.24 6.75
CA ASP A 18 0.21 3.06 6.35
C ASP A 18 1.31 3.50 5.39
N GLY A 19 2.56 3.04 5.63
CA GLY A 19 3.70 3.42 4.79
C GLY A 19 3.73 2.77 3.40
N CYS A 20 2.97 1.69 3.19
CA CYS A 20 2.84 1.00 1.91
C CYS A 20 1.56 0.14 1.88
N PRO A 21 1.19 -0.46 0.73
CA PRO A 21 -0.02 -1.27 0.59
C PRO A 21 -0.07 -2.56 1.44
N ASN A 22 1.01 -2.94 2.13
CA ASN A 22 0.98 -4.06 3.08
C ASN A 22 0.05 -3.80 4.28
N GLY A 23 -0.26 -2.54 4.59
CA GLY A 23 -1.35 -2.22 5.52
C GLY A 23 -1.08 -2.62 6.98
N CYS A 24 0.14 -2.45 7.49
CA CYS A 24 0.54 -2.90 8.83
C CYS A 24 -0.29 -2.29 9.98
N VAL A 25 -0.89 -1.10 9.83
CA VAL A 25 -1.83 -0.53 10.82
C VAL A 25 -3.30 -0.70 10.41
N ALA A 26 -3.54 -1.31 9.24
CA ALA A 26 -4.84 -1.57 8.65
C ALA A 26 -5.68 -0.28 8.50
N ALA A 27 -5.07 0.80 7.99
CA ALA A 27 -5.72 2.09 7.80
C ALA A 27 -7.00 1.94 6.97
N MET A 28 -6.87 1.34 5.79
CA MET A 28 -7.99 1.10 4.85
C MET A 28 -9.15 0.26 5.42
N ALA A 29 -9.01 -0.38 6.58
CA ALA A 29 -10.12 -1.08 7.25
C ALA A 29 -10.60 -0.40 8.55
N ARG A 30 -9.81 0.50 9.13
CA ARG A 30 -9.99 0.96 10.53
C ARG A 30 -9.91 2.48 10.71
N SER A 31 -9.99 3.26 9.62
CA SER A 31 -10.06 4.72 9.64
C SER A 31 -11.00 5.27 8.59
N ASP A 32 -11.73 6.32 8.95
CA ASP A 32 -12.60 7.08 8.07
C ASP A 32 -11.79 7.79 6.96
N PHE A 33 -10.53 8.12 7.25
CA PHE A 33 -9.53 8.65 6.32
C PHE A 33 -8.22 7.88 6.45
N ALA A 34 -7.88 7.11 5.42
CA ALA A 34 -6.68 6.30 5.34
C ALA A 34 -5.68 6.91 4.35
N VAL A 35 -4.44 7.11 4.81
CA VAL A 35 -3.31 7.47 3.94
C VAL A 35 -2.45 6.23 3.76
N VAL A 36 -2.26 5.79 2.51
CA VAL A 36 -1.50 4.57 2.18
C VAL A 36 -0.38 4.92 1.22
N GLY A 37 0.87 4.84 1.67
CA GLY A 37 2.05 5.18 0.88
C GLY A 37 2.18 4.36 -0.40
N THR A 38 2.73 4.97 -1.44
CA THR A 38 3.03 4.35 -2.74
C THR A 38 4.14 5.15 -3.45
N TRP A 39 4.56 4.67 -4.61
CA TRP A 39 5.39 5.40 -5.57
C TRP A 39 4.69 5.45 -6.94
N LYS A 40 5.18 6.28 -7.86
CA LYS A 40 4.64 6.37 -9.24
C LYS A 40 5.64 6.04 -10.35
N ASP A 41 6.93 6.03 -10.03
CA ASP A 41 8.01 5.63 -10.92
C ASP A 41 8.28 4.11 -10.89
N ASP A 42 9.41 3.70 -11.43
CA ASP A 42 9.75 2.31 -11.65
C ASP A 42 10.21 1.60 -10.37
N ILE A 43 9.84 0.32 -10.23
CA ILE A 43 10.49 -0.56 -9.25
C ILE A 43 11.98 -0.66 -9.59
N LYS A 44 12.84 -0.45 -8.59
CA LYS A 44 14.28 -0.62 -8.72
C LYS A 44 14.63 -2.11 -8.64
N ILE A 45 15.44 -2.58 -9.58
CA ILE A 45 15.84 -3.98 -9.71
C ILE A 45 17.36 -4.10 -9.66
N ASP A 46 17.87 -4.79 -8.63
CA ASP A 46 19.25 -5.29 -8.60
C ASP A 46 19.29 -6.71 -9.19
N GLN A 47 19.81 -6.83 -10.41
CA GLN A 47 19.85 -8.09 -11.15
C GLN A 47 20.81 -9.11 -10.53
N GLU A 48 21.87 -8.68 -9.85
CA GLU A 48 22.79 -9.60 -9.17
C GLU A 48 22.12 -10.18 -7.93
N ALA A 49 21.38 -9.36 -7.18
CA ALA A 49 20.55 -9.85 -6.09
C ALA A 49 19.43 -10.79 -6.57
N VAL A 50 18.79 -10.53 -7.72
CA VAL A 50 17.82 -11.47 -8.33
C VAL A 50 18.48 -12.83 -8.59
N LYS A 51 19.67 -12.86 -9.19
CA LYS A 51 20.41 -14.10 -9.42
C LYS A 51 20.75 -14.82 -8.12
N ALA A 52 21.12 -14.09 -7.07
CA ALA A 52 21.38 -14.66 -5.75
C ALA A 52 20.13 -15.33 -5.14
N TYR A 53 18.92 -14.80 -5.36
CA TYR A 53 17.67 -15.51 -5.01
C TYR A 53 17.51 -16.81 -5.81
N VAL A 54 17.66 -16.77 -7.13
CA VAL A 54 17.54 -17.96 -8.01
C VAL A 54 18.60 -19.02 -7.71
N ALA A 55 19.80 -18.60 -7.31
CA ALA A 55 20.89 -19.47 -6.86
C ALA A 55 20.61 -20.11 -5.49
N GLY A 56 19.69 -19.55 -4.70
CA GLY A 56 19.37 -20.00 -3.34
C GLY A 56 20.25 -19.37 -2.26
N GLU A 57 21.04 -18.36 -2.59
CA GLU A 57 21.87 -17.63 -1.63
C GLU A 57 21.03 -16.72 -0.72
N PHE A 58 19.94 -16.16 -1.25
CA PHE A 58 18.97 -15.37 -0.49
C PHE A 58 17.66 -16.15 -0.33
N ALA A 59 17.20 -16.26 0.92
CA ALA A 59 15.92 -16.88 1.23
C ALA A 59 14.75 -15.96 0.78
N PRO A 60 13.74 -16.50 0.05
CA PRO A 60 12.58 -15.72 -0.35
C PRO A 60 11.80 -15.23 0.87
N ASN A 61 11.17 -14.07 0.71
CA ASN A 61 10.40 -13.37 1.74
C ASN A 61 11.18 -13.22 3.07
N ALA A 62 12.47 -12.93 2.95
CA ALA A 62 13.40 -12.81 4.08
C ALA A 62 13.38 -14.01 5.05
N GLY A 63 13.06 -15.21 4.56
CA GLY A 63 12.98 -16.42 5.39
C GLY A 63 11.68 -16.57 6.18
N ALA A 64 10.63 -15.80 5.89
CA ALA A 64 9.34 -15.89 6.58
C ALA A 64 8.72 -17.30 6.58
N HIS A 65 9.11 -18.16 5.62
CA HIS A 65 8.59 -19.52 5.45
C HIS A 65 9.59 -20.62 5.84
N ALA A 66 10.72 -20.28 6.48
CA ALA A 66 11.79 -21.24 6.80
C ALA A 66 11.39 -22.39 7.74
N GLY A 67 10.22 -22.30 8.40
CA GLY A 67 9.70 -23.33 9.28
C GLY A 67 9.12 -24.57 8.57
N ARG A 68 9.08 -24.59 7.24
CA ARG A 68 8.60 -25.71 6.43
C ARG A 68 9.46 -25.85 5.17
N ASP A 69 9.64 -27.07 4.70
CA ASP A 69 10.25 -27.34 3.40
C ASP A 69 9.22 -27.09 2.28
N TRP A 70 9.49 -26.07 1.47
CA TRP A 70 8.71 -25.70 0.28
C TRP A 70 9.44 -26.02 -1.03
N GLY A 71 10.63 -26.61 -0.94
CA GLY A 71 11.55 -26.75 -2.07
C GLY A 71 12.44 -25.53 -2.30
N LYS A 72 13.23 -25.59 -3.38
CA LYS A 72 14.08 -24.47 -3.82
C LYS A 72 13.20 -23.35 -4.38
N PHE A 73 13.58 -22.10 -4.13
CA PHE A 73 12.93 -20.93 -4.71
C PHE A 73 12.79 -21.06 -6.24
N ASP A 74 11.56 -20.89 -6.71
CA ASP A 74 11.21 -20.83 -8.12
C ASP A 74 10.61 -19.45 -8.44
N ILE A 75 11.40 -18.62 -9.13
CA ILE A 75 10.99 -17.24 -9.47
C ILE A 75 9.75 -17.21 -10.38
N GLU A 76 9.56 -18.19 -11.24
CA GLU A 76 8.37 -18.26 -12.10
C GLU A 76 7.14 -18.57 -11.26
N ALA A 77 7.21 -19.61 -10.42
CA ALA A 77 6.08 -20.05 -9.60
C ALA A 77 5.74 -19.05 -8.48
N GLU A 78 6.73 -18.45 -7.83
CA GLU A 78 6.56 -17.68 -6.59
C GLU A 78 6.50 -16.15 -6.81
N VAL A 79 6.93 -15.65 -7.97
CA VAL A 79 6.91 -14.21 -8.28
C VAL A 79 6.14 -13.92 -9.56
N ILE A 80 6.57 -14.45 -10.71
CA ILE A 80 6.00 -14.09 -12.02
C ILE A 80 4.53 -14.52 -12.13
N ASN A 81 4.25 -15.80 -11.86
CA ASN A 81 2.91 -16.36 -11.95
C ASN A 81 1.96 -15.83 -10.87
N LEU A 82 2.46 -15.20 -9.82
CA LEU A 82 1.67 -14.60 -8.75
C LEU A 82 1.50 -13.08 -8.90
N CYS A 83 2.20 -12.43 -9.84
CA CYS A 83 1.95 -11.04 -10.18
C CYS A 83 0.48 -10.86 -10.62
N PRO A 84 -0.31 -9.99 -9.96
CA PRO A 84 -1.75 -9.88 -10.25
C PRO A 84 -2.05 -9.31 -11.63
N SER A 85 -1.23 -8.37 -12.12
CA SER A 85 -1.39 -7.77 -13.45
C SER A 85 -0.58 -8.46 -14.54
N LYS A 86 0.15 -9.55 -14.22
CA LYS A 86 0.99 -10.29 -15.17
C LYS A 86 2.00 -9.40 -15.90
N CYS A 87 2.50 -8.36 -15.24
CA CYS A 87 3.39 -7.36 -15.83
C CYS A 87 4.89 -7.71 -15.70
N MET A 88 5.24 -8.89 -15.19
CA MET A 88 6.62 -9.32 -14.93
C MET A 88 7.06 -10.40 -15.91
N LYS A 89 8.35 -10.46 -16.22
CA LYS A 89 8.95 -11.50 -17.05
C LYS A 89 10.35 -11.86 -16.55
N TRP A 90 10.65 -13.14 -16.49
CA TRP A 90 11.99 -13.67 -16.32
C TRP A 90 12.43 -14.37 -17.61
N ASP A 91 13.67 -14.14 -18.06
CA ASP A 91 14.20 -14.75 -19.30
C ASP A 91 15.24 -15.85 -19.05
N GLY A 92 15.44 -16.25 -17.78
CA GLY A 92 16.51 -17.15 -17.36
C GLY A 92 17.77 -16.42 -16.88
N SER A 93 17.92 -15.12 -17.14
CA SER A 93 19.07 -14.32 -16.72
C SER A 93 18.72 -12.97 -16.10
N ARG A 94 17.64 -12.32 -16.54
CA ARG A 94 17.23 -10.97 -16.14
C ARG A 94 15.74 -10.91 -15.86
N LEU A 95 15.40 -10.15 -14.83
CA LEU A 95 14.03 -9.85 -14.44
C LEU A 95 13.60 -8.52 -15.06
N PHE A 96 12.41 -8.51 -15.66
CA PHE A 96 11.78 -7.34 -16.26
C PHE A 96 10.42 -7.10 -15.60
N ILE A 97 10.09 -5.82 -15.44
CA ILE A 97 8.78 -5.37 -14.93
C ILE A 97 8.28 -4.28 -15.88
N ASN A 98 7.12 -4.47 -16.47
CA ASN A 98 6.38 -3.41 -17.15
C ASN A 98 5.67 -2.55 -16.10
N ASN A 99 6.35 -1.52 -15.59
CA ASN A 99 5.84 -0.69 -14.50
C ASN A 99 4.53 0.04 -14.84
N ALA A 100 4.26 0.32 -16.12
CA ALA A 100 3.01 0.93 -16.56
C ALA A 100 1.78 0.05 -16.23
N GLU A 101 1.96 -1.27 -16.22
CA GLU A 101 0.93 -2.26 -15.87
C GLU A 101 1.03 -2.73 -14.41
N CYS A 102 1.96 -2.17 -13.62
CA CYS A 102 2.14 -2.55 -12.23
C CYS A 102 1.11 -1.87 -11.32
N VAL A 103 0.34 -2.69 -10.59
CA VAL A 103 -0.64 -2.20 -9.59
C VAL A 103 -0.03 -2.00 -8.19
N ARG A 104 1.29 -2.11 -8.06
CA ARG A 104 2.07 -1.84 -6.82
C ARG A 104 1.57 -2.63 -5.59
N CYS A 105 1.18 -3.88 -5.79
CA CYS A 105 0.63 -4.77 -4.74
C CYS A 105 1.64 -5.25 -3.67
N MET A 106 2.91 -4.82 -3.75
CA MET A 106 4.03 -5.26 -2.90
C MET A 106 4.50 -6.71 -3.02
N HIS A 107 3.75 -7.64 -3.64
CA HIS A 107 4.11 -9.08 -3.66
C HIS A 107 5.57 -9.36 -4.04
N CYS A 108 6.03 -8.87 -5.18
CA CYS A 108 7.41 -9.12 -5.64
C CYS A 108 8.47 -8.50 -4.71
N ILE A 109 8.24 -7.29 -4.20
CA ILE A 109 9.13 -6.62 -3.24
C ILE A 109 9.15 -7.39 -1.91
N ASN A 110 8.00 -7.83 -1.42
CA ASN A 110 7.90 -8.64 -0.20
C ASN A 110 8.67 -9.97 -0.35
N THR A 111 8.58 -10.61 -1.53
CA THR A 111 9.26 -11.89 -1.80
C THR A 111 10.75 -11.72 -2.03
N MET A 112 11.20 -10.64 -2.67
CA MET A 112 12.62 -10.41 -2.98
C MET A 112 13.14 -9.05 -2.47
N PRO A 113 13.08 -8.78 -1.15
CA PRO A 113 13.32 -7.44 -0.60
C PRO A 113 14.78 -6.96 -0.71
N ARG A 114 15.74 -7.87 -0.98
CA ARG A 114 17.13 -7.51 -1.25
C ARG A 114 17.40 -7.14 -2.72
N ALA A 115 16.46 -7.45 -3.62
CA ALA A 115 16.64 -7.26 -5.06
C ALA A 115 15.66 -6.23 -5.64
N LEU A 116 14.46 -6.13 -5.07
CA LEU A 116 13.40 -5.24 -5.53
C LEU A 116 13.11 -4.17 -4.49
N HIS A 117 13.13 -2.93 -4.92
CA HIS A 117 12.84 -1.78 -4.06
C HIS A 117 11.77 -0.87 -4.68
N ILE A 118 11.07 -0.16 -3.81
CA ILE A 118 10.14 0.90 -4.19
C ILE A 118 10.83 1.94 -5.08
N GLY A 119 10.06 2.63 -5.91
CA GLY A 119 10.53 3.80 -6.65
C GLY A 119 10.90 4.98 -5.74
N ASP A 120 11.49 5.99 -6.34
CA ASP A 120 11.96 7.21 -5.66
C ASP A 120 10.95 8.37 -5.74
N GLU A 121 10.00 8.31 -6.67
CA GLU A 121 8.92 9.29 -6.77
C GLU A 121 7.73 8.88 -5.90
N ARG A 122 7.83 9.22 -4.61
CA ARG A 122 6.97 8.73 -3.53
C ARG A 122 5.81 9.67 -3.20
N GLY A 123 4.74 9.11 -2.67
CA GLY A 123 3.56 9.81 -2.19
C GLY A 123 2.62 8.83 -1.50
N ALA A 124 1.32 9.13 -1.49
CA ALA A 124 0.32 8.23 -0.94
C ALA A 124 -1.00 8.28 -1.72
N SER A 125 -1.79 7.24 -1.57
CA SER A 125 -3.22 7.25 -1.92
C SER A 125 -4.05 7.60 -0.68
N ILE A 126 -5.19 8.26 -0.90
CA ILE A 126 -6.20 8.51 0.14
C ILE A 126 -7.42 7.65 -0.12
N LEU A 127 -7.84 6.90 0.89
CA LEU A 127 -9.05 6.07 0.87
C LEU A 127 -9.97 6.49 2.02
N CYS A 128 -11.27 6.56 1.77
CA CYS A 128 -12.24 7.09 2.72
C CYS A 128 -13.41 6.14 3.00
N GLY A 129 -13.99 6.27 4.20
CA GLY A 129 -15.26 5.65 4.58
C GLY A 129 -15.18 4.28 5.25
N ALA A 130 -13.99 3.83 5.69
CA ALA A 130 -13.90 2.54 6.38
C ALA A 130 -14.62 2.57 7.74
N LYS A 131 -15.55 1.63 7.96
CA LYS A 131 -16.33 1.54 9.19
C LYS A 131 -16.76 0.11 9.51
N ALA A 132 -17.05 -0.10 10.80
CA ALA A 132 -17.65 -1.33 11.30
C ALA A 132 -19.12 -1.46 10.84
N PRO A 133 -19.78 -2.62 11.08
CA PRO A 133 -21.12 -2.90 10.54
C PRO A 133 -22.21 -1.86 10.84
N VAL A 134 -22.30 -1.30 12.04
CA VAL A 134 -23.41 -0.38 12.40
C VAL A 134 -23.27 0.97 11.67
N VAL A 135 -24.33 1.55 11.08
CA VAL A 135 -25.71 1.02 10.92
C VAL A 135 -25.85 0.21 9.63
N ASP A 136 -25.35 0.73 8.50
CA ASP A 136 -25.67 0.22 7.15
C ASP A 136 -24.60 -0.71 6.54
N GLY A 137 -23.98 -1.55 7.36
CA GLY A 137 -22.97 -2.51 6.93
C GLY A 137 -21.52 -2.03 7.08
N ALA A 138 -20.61 -3.00 7.01
CA ALA A 138 -19.18 -2.74 7.12
C ALA A 138 -18.63 -2.23 5.79
N GLN A 139 -17.67 -1.31 5.86
CA GLN A 139 -17.01 -0.75 4.68
C GLN A 139 -15.50 -0.75 4.90
N MET A 140 -14.76 -1.00 3.83
CA MET A 140 -13.35 -0.61 3.73
C MET A 140 -13.24 0.76 3.04
N GLY A 141 -12.08 1.38 3.16
CA GLY A 141 -11.78 2.65 2.52
C GLY A 141 -11.89 2.49 1.00
N SER A 142 -12.67 3.36 0.38
CA SER A 142 -12.77 3.47 -1.08
C SER A 142 -11.77 4.51 -1.56
N LEU A 143 -11.07 4.22 -2.66
CA LEU A 143 -10.06 5.11 -3.22
C LEU A 143 -10.69 6.46 -3.63
N LEU A 144 -10.19 7.55 -3.07
CA LEU A 144 -10.63 8.92 -3.37
C LEU A 144 -9.57 9.68 -4.17
N VAL A 145 -8.33 9.70 -3.67
CA VAL A 145 -7.20 10.35 -4.34
C VAL A 145 -6.15 9.29 -4.69
N PRO A 146 -5.93 8.98 -5.98
CA PRO A 146 -4.98 7.94 -6.38
C PRO A 146 -3.55 8.23 -5.95
N PHE A 147 -3.12 9.49 -6.01
CA PHE A 147 -1.79 9.92 -5.61
C PHE A 147 -1.80 11.36 -5.10
N VAL A 148 -1.18 11.59 -3.95
CA VAL A 148 -0.93 12.91 -3.37
C VAL A 148 0.52 12.97 -2.84
N PRO A 149 1.25 14.09 -3.03
CA PRO A 149 2.51 14.31 -2.34
C PRO A 149 2.33 14.28 -0.82
N VAL A 150 3.32 13.73 -0.10
CA VAL A 150 3.28 13.65 1.37
C VAL A 150 4.59 14.20 1.93
N GLU A 151 4.76 15.51 1.80
CA GLU A 151 5.93 16.23 2.30
C GLU A 151 5.50 17.24 3.35
N ALA A 152 6.29 17.40 4.42
CA ALA A 152 5.99 18.40 5.44
C ALA A 152 5.98 19.81 4.79
N PRO A 153 4.96 20.65 5.07
CA PRO A 153 4.02 20.57 6.20
C PRO A 153 2.68 19.84 5.92
N TYR A 154 2.63 19.00 4.89
CA TYR A 154 1.50 18.13 4.49
C TYR A 154 0.27 18.90 4.03
N THR A 155 0.48 20.01 3.33
CA THR A 155 -0.56 20.95 2.91
C THR A 155 -1.64 20.25 2.08
N GLU A 156 -1.24 19.48 1.07
CA GLU A 156 -2.13 18.81 0.14
C GLU A 156 -3.04 17.80 0.85
N VAL A 157 -2.49 17.04 1.81
CA VAL A 157 -3.26 16.08 2.60
C VAL A 157 -4.25 16.80 3.53
N LYS A 158 -3.81 17.89 4.17
CA LYS A 158 -4.67 18.70 5.06
C LYS A 158 -5.83 19.35 4.32
N GLU A 159 -5.59 19.91 3.13
CA GLU A 159 -6.65 20.51 2.32
C GLU A 159 -7.73 19.47 1.95
N ILE A 160 -7.36 18.22 1.69
CA ILE A 160 -8.32 17.15 1.40
C ILE A 160 -9.11 16.79 2.67
N ILE A 161 -8.44 16.72 3.82
CA ILE A 161 -9.11 16.49 5.12
C ILE A 161 -10.14 17.58 5.40
N GLU A 162 -9.75 18.85 5.28
CA GLU A 162 -10.60 20.00 5.58
C GLU A 162 -11.82 20.05 4.65
N LYS A 163 -11.62 19.84 3.34
CA LYS A 163 -12.74 19.78 2.38
C LYS A 163 -13.73 18.65 2.68
N ILE A 164 -13.24 17.48 3.12
CA ILE A 164 -14.12 16.37 3.52
C ILE A 164 -14.89 16.73 4.80
N TRP A 165 -14.21 17.33 5.78
CA TRP A 165 -14.84 17.75 7.02
C TRP A 165 -15.87 18.86 6.81
N ASP A 166 -15.58 19.89 6.02
CA ASP A 166 -16.51 20.97 5.71
C ASP A 166 -17.82 20.42 5.14
N TRP A 167 -17.71 19.54 4.14
CA TRP A 167 -18.90 18.90 3.56
C TRP A 167 -19.62 17.98 4.55
N TRP A 168 -18.89 17.11 5.24
CA TRP A 168 -19.50 16.11 6.13
C TRP A 168 -20.09 16.74 7.40
N MET A 169 -19.52 17.83 7.90
CA MET A 169 -20.04 18.54 9.07
C MET A 169 -21.37 19.23 8.79
N GLU A 170 -21.56 19.72 7.56
CA GLU A 170 -22.82 20.36 7.14
C GLU A 170 -23.89 19.31 6.78
N GLU A 171 -23.52 18.30 5.99
CA GLU A 171 -24.49 17.35 5.40
C GLU A 171 -24.68 16.06 6.22
N GLY A 172 -23.78 15.78 7.17
CA GLY A 172 -23.77 14.57 7.97
C GLY A 172 -24.95 14.52 8.93
N LYS A 173 -25.78 13.48 8.81
CA LYS A 173 -26.88 13.23 9.75
C LYS A 173 -26.37 12.82 11.13
N ASN A 174 -27.16 13.12 12.16
CA ASN A 174 -26.93 12.60 13.50
C ASN A 174 -27.02 11.06 13.54
N ARG A 175 -26.21 10.46 14.41
CA ARG A 175 -26.11 9.00 14.58
C ARG A 175 -26.64 8.51 15.91
#